data_AF-A0A836A9K1-F1
#
_entry.id   AF-A0A836A9K1-F1
#
_cell.length_a   1.000
_cell.length_b   1.000
_cell.length_c   1.000
_cell.angle_alpha   90.00
_cell.angle_beta   90.00
_cell.angle_gamma   90.00
#
_symmetry.space_group_name_H-M   'P 1'
#
loop_
_entity.id
_entity.type
_entity.pdbx_description
1 polymer ?
#
loop_
_entity_poly.entity_id
_entity_poly.type
_entity_poly.pdbx_seq_one_letter_code
_entity_poly.pdbx_strand_id
1 'polypeptide(L)'
;MEPGAGAFSEEQFREACAELQRPALSGAAWELLVETQGISVYRLLDQQTGLYAYKVFGVLEDCLPDLLADVYMDLAYRKQWDQYVKELYEKECNGETVVYWQVKYPFPMSNRDYVYVRQRRELDFEGRKVHVILAQSTSEPQFPEKSGVIRVKQYKQSLAIQSDGKKGSKVFMYYFDNPGGQIPSWVVNWAAKNGVPNFLKDMVKACQNYRRT
;
A
#
# COMPACT_ATOMS: atom_id res chain seq x y z
N MET A 1 3.58 -31.99 10.15
CA MET A 1 2.58 -31.09 9.53
C MET A 1 3.29 -29.75 9.40
N GLU A 2 3.83 -29.44 8.23
CA GLU A 2 4.54 -28.18 8.05
C GLU A 2 3.57 -27.02 8.29
N PRO A 3 3.96 -25.97 9.04
CA PRO A 3 3.14 -24.78 9.15
C PRO A 3 3.00 -24.22 7.73
N GLY A 4 1.75 -24.04 7.29
CA GLY A 4 1.41 -23.66 5.92
C GLY A 4 2.31 -22.55 5.40
N ALA A 5 2.97 -22.79 4.27
CA ALA A 5 3.70 -21.76 3.57
C ALA A 5 2.70 -20.65 3.23
N GLY A 6 2.75 -19.53 3.96
CA GLY A 6 1.85 -18.40 3.71
C GLY A 6 2.02 -17.89 2.28
N ALA A 7 1.04 -17.12 1.79
CA ALA A 7 1.02 -16.60 0.41
C ALA A 7 2.27 -15.81 -0.06
N PHE A 8 3.19 -15.51 0.86
CA PHE A 8 4.43 -14.78 0.61
C PHE A 8 5.64 -15.52 1.19
N SER A 9 6.69 -15.63 0.36
CA SER A 9 7.99 -16.19 0.71
C SER A 9 8.78 -15.28 1.67
N GLU A 10 9.72 -15.86 2.41
CA GLU A 10 10.62 -15.10 3.29
C GLU A 10 11.46 -14.07 2.51
N GLU A 11 11.88 -14.41 1.29
CA GLU A 11 12.66 -13.52 0.42
C GLU A 11 11.91 -12.21 0.16
N GLN A 12 10.61 -12.27 -0.18
CA GLN A 12 9.79 -11.07 -0.42
C GLN A 12 9.72 -10.15 0.80
N PHE A 13 9.71 -10.71 2.01
CA PHE A 13 9.75 -9.93 3.25
C PHE A 13 11.11 -9.24 3.43
N ARG A 14 12.21 -9.95 3.15
CA ARG A 14 13.58 -9.41 3.28
C ARG A 14 13.89 -8.37 2.20
N GLU A 15 13.37 -8.52 0.99
CA GLU A 15 13.48 -7.52 -0.09
C GLU A 15 12.90 -6.16 0.33
N ALA A 16 11.72 -6.16 0.95
CA ALA A 16 11.10 -4.93 1.43
C ALA A 16 11.94 -4.22 2.51
N CYS A 17 12.57 -4.99 3.40
CA CYS A 17 13.53 -4.45 4.38
C CYS A 17 14.79 -3.88 3.70
N ALA A 18 15.32 -4.57 2.70
CA ALA A 18 16.52 -4.14 1.99
C ALA A 18 16.31 -2.77 1.31
N GLU A 19 15.17 -2.59 0.63
CA GLU A 19 14.77 -1.31 0.01
C GLU A 19 14.59 -0.19 1.03
N LEU A 20 14.05 -0.51 2.23
CA LEU A 20 13.93 0.46 3.32
C LEU A 20 15.30 0.95 3.81
N GLN A 21 16.31 0.08 3.85
CA GLN A 21 17.66 0.47 4.27
C GLN A 21 18.40 1.20 3.16
N ARG A 22 18.37 0.67 1.94
CA ARG A 22 19.11 1.16 0.78
C ARG A 22 18.15 1.22 -0.42
N PRO A 23 17.55 2.39 -0.71
CA PRO A 23 16.67 2.57 -1.84
C PRO A 23 17.33 2.14 -3.16
N ALA A 24 16.80 1.10 -3.81
CA ALA A 24 17.31 0.63 -5.09
C ALA A 24 16.65 1.41 -6.23
N LEU A 25 17.12 2.63 -6.46
CA LEU A 25 16.70 3.49 -7.57
C LEU A 25 17.67 3.42 -8.77
N SER A 26 18.90 2.98 -8.54
CA SER A 26 19.92 2.82 -9.58
C SER A 26 19.64 1.61 -10.46
N GLY A 27 19.76 1.77 -11.79
CA GLY A 27 19.62 0.68 -12.77
C GLY A 27 18.31 0.66 -13.55
N ALA A 28 17.33 1.47 -13.16
CA ALA A 28 16.10 1.72 -13.92
C ALA A 28 15.78 3.23 -13.94
N ALA A 29 15.02 3.68 -14.92
CA ALA A 29 14.65 5.09 -15.10
C ALA A 29 13.53 5.52 -14.12
N TRP A 30 13.76 5.39 -12.81
CA TRP A 30 12.85 5.88 -11.78
C TRP A 30 12.82 7.42 -11.79
N GLU A 31 11.64 7.99 -11.96
CA GLU A 31 11.41 9.43 -11.95
C GLU A 31 10.74 9.87 -10.66
N LEU A 32 11.21 10.97 -10.05
CA LEU A 32 10.52 11.60 -8.93
C LEU A 32 9.18 12.20 -9.43
N LEU A 33 8.07 11.81 -8.82
CA LEU A 33 6.72 12.28 -9.13
C LEU A 33 6.19 13.28 -8.10
N VAL A 34 6.40 13.02 -6.81
CA VAL A 34 5.92 13.87 -5.70
C VAL A 34 6.98 13.91 -4.61
N GLU A 35 7.16 15.08 -3.99
CA GLU A 35 7.82 15.22 -2.71
C GLU A 35 6.95 16.09 -1.80
N THR A 36 6.54 15.56 -0.66
CA THR A 36 5.62 16.24 0.27
C THR A 36 5.72 15.63 1.66
N GLN A 37 5.66 16.45 2.72
CA GLN A 37 5.57 15.99 4.11
C GLN A 37 6.62 14.91 4.48
N GLY A 38 7.86 15.08 4.01
CA GLY A 38 8.94 14.12 4.27
C GLY A 38 8.85 12.80 3.49
N ILE A 39 7.92 12.70 2.53
CA ILE A 39 7.71 11.55 1.65
C ILE A 39 8.05 11.91 0.20
N SER A 40 8.80 11.03 -0.46
CA SER A 40 9.10 11.07 -1.89
C SER A 40 8.45 9.89 -2.59
N VAL A 41 7.74 10.15 -3.69
CA VAL A 41 7.12 9.14 -4.55
C VAL A 41 7.84 9.13 -5.89
N TYR A 42 8.41 7.99 -6.24
CA TYR A 42 9.02 7.71 -7.53
C TYR A 42 8.10 6.83 -8.35
N ARG A 43 8.16 6.97 -9.68
CA ARG A 43 7.45 6.11 -10.63
C ARG A 43 8.40 5.58 -11.69
N LEU A 44 8.09 4.41 -12.24
CA LEU A 44 8.78 3.80 -13.36
C LEU A 44 7.75 3.38 -14.41
N LEU A 45 7.91 3.89 -15.63
CA LEU A 45 7.08 3.52 -16.77
C LEU A 45 7.61 2.24 -17.42
N ASP A 46 6.78 1.22 -17.50
CA ASP A 46 7.01 0.10 -18.42
C ASP A 46 6.62 0.54 -19.84
N GLN A 47 7.61 0.70 -20.71
CA GLN A 47 7.43 1.14 -22.09
C GLN A 47 6.64 0.15 -22.95
N GLN A 48 6.60 -1.13 -22.57
CA GLN A 48 5.88 -2.16 -23.33
C GLN A 48 4.39 -2.14 -23.02
N THR A 49 4.04 -1.97 -21.74
CA THR A 49 2.64 -2.06 -21.28
C THR A 49 1.99 -0.70 -21.07
N GLY A 50 2.78 0.37 -20.94
CA GLY A 50 2.30 1.70 -20.56
C GLY A 50 1.90 1.82 -19.08
N LEU A 51 2.16 0.78 -18.27
CA LEU A 51 1.85 0.75 -16.85
C LEU A 51 2.96 1.37 -16.02
N TYR A 52 2.61 1.84 -14.82
CA TYR A 52 3.57 2.41 -13.87
C TYR A 52 3.73 1.53 -12.65
N ALA A 53 4.97 1.33 -12.22
CA ALA A 53 5.30 0.93 -10.86
C ALA A 53 5.69 2.16 -10.04
N TYR A 54 5.48 2.10 -8.72
CA TYR A 54 5.76 3.19 -7.82
C TYR A 54 6.61 2.72 -6.65
N LYS A 55 7.52 3.59 -6.21
CA LYS A 55 8.25 3.45 -4.95
C LYS A 55 8.05 4.69 -4.10
N VAL A 56 7.80 4.50 -2.82
CA VAL A 56 7.63 5.56 -1.84
C VAL A 56 8.69 5.41 -0.78
N PHE A 57 9.36 6.51 -0.44
CA PHE A 57 10.35 6.56 0.63
C PHE A 57 10.11 7.79 1.49
N GLY A 58 10.48 7.72 2.76
CA GLY A 58 10.53 8.92 3.58
C GLY A 58 10.29 8.66 5.06
N VAL A 59 9.97 9.72 5.79
CA VAL A 59 9.67 9.68 7.22
C VAL A 59 8.30 10.30 7.48
N LEU A 60 7.45 9.56 8.17
CA LEU A 60 6.23 10.07 8.78
C LEU A 60 6.51 10.42 10.24
N GLU A 61 6.67 11.70 10.51
CA GLU A 61 6.87 12.21 11.86
C GLU A 61 5.61 12.01 12.72
N ASP A 62 5.81 11.92 14.04
CA ASP A 62 4.75 11.72 15.05
C ASP A 62 3.85 10.49 14.85
N CYS A 63 4.28 9.54 14.02
CA CYS A 63 3.62 8.26 13.79
C CYS A 63 4.58 7.13 14.18
N LEU A 64 4.40 6.54 15.36
CA LEU A 64 5.25 5.44 15.82
C LEU A 64 5.09 4.19 14.94
N PRO A 65 6.14 3.38 14.71
CA PRO A 65 6.11 2.22 13.81
C PRO A 65 5.00 1.21 14.11
N ASP A 66 4.85 0.82 15.37
CA ASP A 66 3.81 -0.14 15.78
C ASP A 66 2.41 0.43 15.53
N LEU A 67 2.21 1.71 15.86
CA LEU A 67 0.95 2.42 15.68
C LEU A 67 0.57 2.53 14.20
N LEU A 68 1.52 2.94 13.35
CA LEU A 68 1.31 3.06 11.92
C LEU A 68 0.99 1.69 11.30
N ALA A 69 1.69 0.64 11.72
CA ALA A 69 1.42 -0.72 11.25
C ALA A 69 0.04 -1.22 11.70
N ASP A 70 -0.40 -0.89 12.92
CA ASP A 70 -1.76 -1.22 13.41
C ASP A 70 -2.84 -0.49 12.61
N VAL A 71 -2.71 0.84 12.44
CA VAL A 71 -3.63 1.67 11.65
C VAL A 71 -3.70 1.21 10.19
N TYR A 72 -2.59 0.74 9.61
CA TYR A 72 -2.56 0.20 8.26
C TYR A 72 -3.34 -1.11 8.13
N MET A 73 -3.33 -1.94 9.17
CA MET A 73 -4.01 -3.24 9.19
C MET A 73 -5.49 -3.12 9.52
N ASP A 74 -5.90 -2.17 10.35
CA ASP A 74 -7.28 -2.00 10.80
C ASP A 74 -8.22 -1.49 9.69
N LEU A 75 -8.93 -2.41 9.05
CA LEU A 75 -9.90 -2.11 8.00
C LEU A 75 -11.16 -1.41 8.53
N ALA A 76 -11.54 -1.66 9.78
CA ALA A 76 -12.71 -1.05 10.40
C ALA A 76 -12.44 0.43 10.68
N TYR A 77 -11.25 0.75 11.19
CA TYR A 77 -10.81 2.12 11.39
C TYR A 77 -10.53 2.82 10.06
N ARG A 78 -9.92 2.13 9.08
CA ARG A 78 -9.67 2.69 7.74
C ARG A 78 -10.93 3.25 7.08
N LYS A 79 -12.07 2.56 7.21
CA LYS A 79 -13.38 3.03 6.72
C LYS A 79 -13.86 4.34 7.34
N GLN A 80 -13.41 4.67 8.56
CA GLN A 80 -13.87 5.84 9.28
C GLN A 80 -13.15 7.12 8.84
N TRP A 81 -11.86 7.02 8.48
CA TRP A 81 -11.03 8.18 8.19
C TRP A 81 -10.65 8.33 6.71
N ASP A 82 -10.56 7.24 5.94
CA ASP A 82 -10.17 7.33 4.53
C ASP A 82 -11.36 7.62 3.62
N GLN A 83 -11.43 8.86 3.16
CA GLN A 83 -12.46 9.36 2.25
C GLN A 83 -12.53 8.64 0.90
N TYR A 84 -11.42 8.01 0.45
CA TYR A 84 -11.36 7.30 -0.83
C TYR A 84 -11.92 5.89 -0.77
N VAL A 85 -12.18 5.35 0.43
CA VAL A 85 -12.85 4.06 0.59
C VAL A 85 -14.33 4.19 0.21
N LYS A 86 -14.77 3.37 -0.76
CA LYS A 86 -16.19 3.17 -1.06
C LYS A 86 -16.76 1.99 -0.26
N GLU A 87 -16.02 0.89 -0.21
CA GLU A 87 -16.38 -0.35 0.48
C GLU A 87 -15.09 -1.08 0.86
N LEU A 88 -15.01 -1.62 2.08
CA LEU A 88 -13.81 -2.30 2.59
C LEU A 88 -14.18 -3.33 3.67
N TYR A 89 -13.78 -4.57 3.45
CA TYR A 89 -13.98 -5.67 4.39
C TYR A 89 -13.03 -6.83 4.10
N GLU A 90 -12.90 -7.74 5.05
CA GLU A 90 -12.16 -8.99 4.89
C GLU A 90 -13.09 -10.19 5.10
N LYS A 91 -12.75 -11.32 4.49
CA LYS A 91 -13.38 -12.63 4.72
C LYS A 91 -12.31 -13.70 4.74
N GLU A 92 -12.50 -14.71 5.57
CA GLU A 92 -11.72 -15.94 5.50
C GLU A 92 -12.16 -16.76 4.28
N CYS A 93 -11.20 -17.11 3.42
CA CYS A 93 -11.38 -17.95 2.24
C CYS A 93 -10.29 -19.04 2.27
N ASN A 94 -10.68 -20.30 2.37
CA ASN A 94 -9.77 -21.44 2.40
C ASN A 94 -8.65 -21.37 3.46
N GLY A 95 -8.91 -20.68 4.59
CA GLY A 95 -7.94 -20.49 5.66
C GLY A 95 -7.01 -19.29 5.46
N GLU A 96 -7.23 -18.47 4.43
CA GLU A 96 -6.54 -17.21 4.21
C GLU A 96 -7.51 -16.03 4.36
N THR A 97 -7.05 -14.96 5.03
CA THR A 97 -7.78 -13.70 5.10
C THR A 97 -7.68 -12.96 3.77
N VAL A 98 -8.80 -12.82 3.07
CA VAL A 98 -8.90 -12.12 1.78
C VAL A 98 -9.60 -10.79 2.00
N VAL A 99 -8.97 -9.72 1.53
CA VAL A 99 -9.47 -8.35 1.62
C VAL A 99 -10.16 -7.95 0.33
N TYR A 100 -11.35 -7.39 0.46
CA TYR A 100 -12.03 -6.64 -0.60
C TYR A 100 -11.95 -5.14 -0.33
N TRP A 101 -11.49 -4.39 -1.32
CA TRP A 101 -11.41 -2.93 -1.24
C TRP A 101 -11.90 -2.29 -2.53
N GLN A 102 -12.98 -1.50 -2.45
CA GLN A 102 -13.41 -0.61 -3.52
C GLN A 102 -12.94 0.83 -3.27
N VAL A 103 -12.21 1.39 -4.23
CA VAL A 103 -11.64 2.74 -4.20
C VAL A 103 -12.46 3.69 -5.07
N LYS A 104 -12.80 4.85 -4.54
CA LYS A 104 -13.47 5.94 -5.26
C LYS A 104 -12.51 6.57 -6.26
N TYR A 105 -12.89 6.61 -7.53
CA TYR A 105 -12.14 7.32 -8.56
C TYR A 105 -12.85 8.64 -8.93
N PRO A 106 -12.11 9.68 -9.34
CA PRO A 106 -12.71 10.91 -9.83
C PRO A 106 -13.68 10.68 -11.00
N PHE A 107 -14.91 11.20 -10.90
CA PHE A 107 -15.90 11.16 -11.99
C PHE A 107 -15.34 11.87 -13.24
N PRO A 108 -15.51 11.34 -14.47
CA PRO A 108 -16.43 10.26 -14.87
C PRO A 108 -15.84 8.83 -14.84
N MET A 109 -14.70 8.60 -14.18
CA MET A 109 -14.13 7.25 -14.14
C MET A 109 -14.91 6.32 -13.20
N SER A 110 -15.04 5.06 -13.60
CA SER A 110 -15.53 4.01 -12.73
C SER A 110 -14.58 3.78 -11.55
N ASN A 111 -15.14 3.43 -10.40
CA ASN A 111 -14.36 2.97 -9.25
C ASN A 111 -13.56 1.72 -9.61
N ARG A 112 -12.49 1.49 -8.86
CA ARG A 112 -11.72 0.24 -8.92
C ARG A 112 -12.04 -0.59 -7.69
N ASP A 113 -12.10 -1.91 -7.84
CA ASP A 113 -12.08 -2.82 -6.70
C ASP A 113 -10.92 -3.82 -6.78
N TYR A 114 -10.44 -4.19 -5.60
CA TYR A 114 -9.30 -5.07 -5.38
C TYR A 114 -9.77 -6.25 -4.54
N VAL A 115 -9.32 -7.45 -4.91
CA VAL A 115 -9.44 -8.67 -4.11
C VAL A 115 -8.03 -9.19 -3.91
N TYR A 116 -7.55 -9.20 -2.67
CA TYR A 116 -6.14 -9.50 -2.40
C TYR A 116 -5.93 -10.19 -1.06
N VAL A 117 -4.89 -11.01 -0.98
CA VAL A 117 -4.37 -11.52 0.30
C VAL A 117 -3.37 -10.50 0.85
N ARG A 118 -3.30 -10.39 2.17
CA ARG A 118 -2.36 -9.49 2.86
C ARG A 118 -1.78 -10.18 4.08
N GLN A 119 -0.46 -10.08 4.25
CA GLN A 119 0.24 -10.61 5.40
C GLN A 119 1.13 -9.55 6.04
N ARG A 120 1.03 -9.40 7.37
CA ARG A 120 1.96 -8.60 8.18
C ARG A 120 2.92 -9.54 8.90
N ARG A 121 4.21 -9.19 8.92
CA ARG A 121 5.22 -9.80 9.79
C ARG A 121 6.04 -8.72 10.49
N GLU A 122 6.44 -9.02 11.71
CA GLU A 122 7.49 -8.28 12.41
C GLU A 122 8.79 -9.03 12.22
N LEU A 123 9.84 -8.32 11.79
CA LEU A 123 11.15 -8.89 11.49
C LEU A 123 12.22 -8.14 12.28
N ASP A 124 13.25 -8.88 12.69
CA ASP A 124 14.54 -8.29 13.01
C ASP A 124 15.38 -8.26 11.73
N PHE A 125 15.71 -7.06 11.25
CA PHE A 125 16.59 -6.85 10.11
C PHE A 125 17.76 -5.97 10.53
N GLU A 126 18.95 -6.56 10.56
CA GLU A 126 20.19 -5.89 10.99
C GLU A 126 20.12 -5.33 12.43
N GLY A 127 19.49 -6.06 13.36
CA GLY A 127 19.34 -5.66 14.77
C GLY A 127 18.26 -4.61 15.00
N ARG A 128 17.36 -4.43 14.03
CA ARG A 128 16.29 -3.43 14.08
C ARG A 128 14.95 -4.08 13.77
N LYS A 129 13.96 -3.76 14.60
CA LYS A 129 12.57 -4.13 14.38
C LYS A 129 12.00 -3.42 13.14
N VAL A 130 11.42 -4.19 12.23
CA VAL A 130 10.73 -3.71 11.03
C VAL A 130 9.38 -4.40 10.91
N HIS A 131 8.31 -3.63 10.73
CA HIS A 131 7.01 -4.18 10.30
C HIS A 131 6.99 -4.25 8.78
N VAL A 132 6.72 -5.42 8.23
CA VAL A 132 6.58 -5.62 6.79
C VAL A 132 5.18 -6.12 6.49
N ILE A 133 4.51 -5.47 5.55
CA ILE A 133 3.15 -5.79 5.11
C ILE A 133 3.21 -6.01 3.60
N LEU A 134 2.86 -7.22 3.18
CA LEU A 134 2.81 -7.60 1.77
C LEU A 134 1.36 -7.82 1.37
N ALA A 135 1.01 -7.42 0.15
CA ALA A 135 -0.30 -7.66 -0.44
C ALA A 135 -0.16 -8.02 -1.92
N GLN A 136 -0.98 -8.96 -2.39
CA GLN A 136 -1.05 -9.31 -3.81
C GLN A 136 -2.45 -9.77 -4.20
N SER A 137 -2.84 -9.55 -5.45
CA SER A 137 -4.13 -9.99 -5.98
C SER A 137 -4.35 -11.49 -5.75
N THR A 138 -5.58 -11.83 -5.41
CA THR A 138 -6.08 -13.21 -5.44
C THR A 138 -7.43 -13.22 -6.16
N SER A 139 -7.87 -14.40 -6.59
CA SER A 139 -9.16 -14.59 -7.24
C SER A 139 -9.97 -15.64 -6.48
N GLU A 140 -11.03 -15.19 -5.81
CA GLU A 140 -11.90 -16.04 -5.01
C GLU A 140 -13.36 -15.94 -5.53
N PRO A 141 -14.05 -17.06 -5.79
CA PRO A 141 -15.44 -17.05 -6.28
C PRO A 141 -16.42 -16.25 -5.43
N GLN A 142 -16.14 -16.09 -4.13
CA GLN A 142 -16.92 -15.34 -3.16
C GLN A 142 -16.89 -13.82 -3.40
N PHE A 143 -16.02 -13.34 -4.30
CA PHE A 143 -15.85 -11.93 -4.66
C PHE A 143 -16.01 -11.71 -6.17
N PRO A 144 -17.23 -11.89 -6.71
CA PRO A 144 -17.49 -11.68 -8.14
C PRO A 144 -17.21 -10.23 -8.55
N GLU A 145 -16.94 -10.02 -9.84
CA GLU A 145 -16.83 -8.67 -10.41
C GLU A 145 -18.18 -7.95 -10.33
N LYS A 146 -18.16 -6.66 -10.00
CA LYS A 146 -19.37 -5.84 -9.84
C LYS A 146 -19.58 -4.98 -11.09
N SER A 147 -20.81 -4.97 -11.61
CA SER A 147 -21.17 -4.08 -12.73
C SER A 147 -20.91 -2.61 -12.38
N GLY A 148 -20.34 -1.85 -13.31
CA GLY A 148 -19.96 -0.44 -13.12
C GLY A 148 -18.69 -0.20 -12.29
N VAL A 149 -17.98 -1.27 -11.89
CA VAL A 149 -16.72 -1.20 -11.14
C VAL A 149 -15.65 -2.00 -11.90
N ILE A 150 -14.44 -1.46 -12.00
CA ILE A 150 -13.33 -2.11 -12.70
C ILE A 150 -12.54 -2.97 -11.70
N ARG A 151 -12.52 -4.29 -11.90
CA ARG A 151 -11.71 -5.21 -11.11
C ARG A 151 -10.24 -5.08 -11.47
N VAL A 152 -9.41 -4.74 -10.48
CA VAL A 152 -7.95 -4.79 -10.60
C VAL A 152 -7.49 -6.23 -10.36
N LYS A 153 -7.01 -6.88 -11.44
CA LYS A 153 -6.60 -8.30 -11.43
C LYS A 153 -5.11 -8.50 -11.18
N GLN A 154 -4.31 -7.47 -11.44
CA GLN A 154 -2.87 -7.47 -11.19
C GLN A 154 -2.60 -6.35 -10.20
N TYR A 155 -2.21 -6.72 -8.99
CA TYR A 155 -1.85 -5.81 -7.92
C TYR A 155 -0.83 -6.49 -7.02
N LYS A 156 0.24 -5.77 -6.70
CA LYS A 156 1.28 -6.16 -5.76
C LYS A 156 1.73 -4.93 -4.98
N GLN A 157 1.84 -5.09 -3.67
CA GLN A 157 2.32 -4.04 -2.78
C GLN A 157 3.22 -4.63 -1.71
N SER A 158 4.27 -3.91 -1.36
CA SER A 158 5.04 -4.13 -0.14
C SER A 158 5.17 -2.83 0.63
N LEU A 159 5.11 -2.90 1.96
CA LEU A 159 5.30 -1.78 2.87
C LEU A 159 6.25 -2.25 3.97
N ALA A 160 7.32 -1.50 4.21
CA ALA A 160 8.23 -1.70 5.32
C ALA A 160 8.25 -0.44 6.19
N ILE A 161 8.09 -0.63 7.50
CA ILE A 161 8.00 0.45 8.50
C ILE A 161 9.03 0.17 9.59
N GLN A 162 9.89 1.15 9.84
CA GLN A 162 10.90 1.12 10.89
C GLN A 162 10.89 2.44 11.67
N SER A 163 11.39 2.46 12.90
CA SER A 163 11.62 3.72 13.61
C SER A 163 12.59 4.62 12.83
N ASP A 164 12.30 5.92 12.83
CA ASP A 164 13.25 6.95 12.38
C ASP A 164 14.35 7.26 13.43
N GLY A 165 14.36 6.55 14.56
CA GLY A 165 15.23 6.82 15.72
C GLY A 165 14.73 7.95 16.62
N LYS A 166 13.56 8.52 16.32
CA LYS A 166 12.91 9.60 17.08
C LYS A 166 11.46 9.19 17.41
N LYS A 167 10.48 10.01 17.05
CA LYS A 167 9.04 9.80 17.30
C LYS A 167 8.26 9.48 16.02
N GLY A 168 8.94 9.11 14.95
CA GLY A 168 8.34 8.84 13.64
C GLY A 168 8.66 7.46 13.10
N SER A 169 8.24 7.28 11.85
CA SER A 169 8.42 6.05 11.09
C SER A 169 9.14 6.34 9.79
N LYS A 170 10.31 5.73 9.59
CA LYS A 170 10.92 5.59 8.26
C LYS A 170 10.14 4.52 7.49
N VAL A 171 9.72 4.84 6.27
CA VAL A 171 8.88 3.97 5.45
C VAL A 171 9.46 3.75 4.06
N PHE A 172 9.19 2.55 3.55
CA PHE A 172 9.34 2.17 2.15
C PHE A 172 8.04 1.53 1.70
N MET A 173 7.57 1.88 0.50
CA MET A 173 6.50 1.14 -0.15
C MET A 173 6.84 0.89 -1.62
N TYR A 174 6.64 -0.33 -2.09
CA TYR A 174 6.50 -0.63 -3.51
C TYR A 174 5.03 -0.82 -3.84
N TYR A 175 4.57 -0.28 -4.95
CA TYR A 175 3.20 -0.43 -5.43
C TYR A 175 3.19 -0.63 -6.93
N PHE A 176 2.46 -1.65 -7.37
CA PHE A 176 2.15 -1.86 -8.78
C PHE A 176 0.72 -2.38 -8.89
N ASP A 177 -0.04 -1.83 -9.82
CA ASP A 177 -1.29 -2.41 -10.27
C ASP A 177 -1.55 -2.18 -11.75
N ASN A 178 -2.44 -2.99 -12.31
CA ASN A 178 -3.03 -2.74 -13.61
C ASN A 178 -4.47 -2.23 -13.40
N PRO A 179 -4.72 -0.92 -13.54
CA PRO A 179 -6.00 -0.31 -13.19
C PRO A 179 -7.14 -0.63 -14.18
N GLY A 180 -6.92 -1.52 -15.16
CA GLY A 180 -7.93 -1.99 -16.11
C GLY A 180 -8.37 -0.93 -17.12
N GLY A 181 -7.47 0.00 -17.45
CA GLY A 181 -7.72 1.10 -18.39
C GLY A 181 -6.64 2.18 -18.26
N GLN A 182 -6.60 3.10 -19.22
CA GLN A 182 -5.65 4.22 -19.16
C GLN A 182 -6.06 5.20 -18.05
N ILE A 183 -5.08 5.62 -17.24
CA ILE A 183 -5.27 6.69 -16.25
C ILE A 183 -4.91 8.02 -16.91
N PRO A 184 -5.88 8.95 -17.07
CA PRO A 184 -5.59 10.25 -17.68
C PRO A 184 -4.54 11.04 -16.89
N SER A 185 -3.70 11.79 -17.59
CA SER A 185 -2.64 12.60 -16.97
C SER A 185 -3.17 13.62 -15.94
N TRP A 186 -4.38 14.15 -16.14
CA TRP A 186 -5.03 15.06 -15.19
C TRP A 186 -5.32 14.37 -13.84
N VAL A 187 -5.61 13.07 -13.83
CA VAL A 187 -5.83 12.28 -12.61
C VAL A 187 -4.53 12.09 -11.86
N VAL A 188 -3.46 11.74 -12.59
CA VAL A 188 -2.11 11.62 -12.04
C VAL A 188 -1.68 12.94 -11.43
N ASN A 189 -1.89 14.05 -12.14
CA ASN A 189 -1.58 15.40 -11.66
C ASN A 189 -2.40 15.79 -10.42
N TRP A 190 -3.68 15.44 -10.38
CA TRP A 190 -4.53 15.68 -9.21
C TRP A 190 -4.06 14.84 -8.01
N ALA A 191 -3.73 13.57 -8.22
CA ALA A 191 -3.21 12.69 -7.17
C ALA A 191 -1.88 13.22 -6.62
N ALA A 192 -0.97 13.65 -7.49
CA ALA A 192 0.31 14.22 -7.12
C ALA A 192 0.18 15.52 -6.30
N LYS A 193 -0.70 16.43 -6.73
CA LYS A 193 -0.85 17.77 -6.12
C LYS A 193 -1.75 17.81 -4.90
N ASN A 194 -2.77 16.96 -4.84
CA ASN A 194 -3.81 17.02 -3.80
C ASN A 194 -4.05 15.67 -3.14
N GLY A 195 -4.20 14.60 -3.93
CA GLY A 195 -4.57 13.28 -3.42
C GLY A 195 -3.60 12.74 -2.38
N VAL A 196 -2.32 12.60 -2.75
CA VAL A 196 -1.25 12.07 -1.89
C VAL A 196 -0.99 13.00 -0.69
N PRO A 197 -0.80 14.33 -0.85
CA PRO A 197 -0.63 15.22 0.31
C PRO A 197 -1.78 15.15 1.32
N ASN A 198 -3.04 15.16 0.86
CA ASN A 198 -4.19 15.08 1.75
C ASN A 198 -4.29 13.71 2.42
N PHE A 199 -4.03 12.63 1.68
CA PHE A 199 -4.01 11.28 2.23
C PHE A 199 -2.98 11.13 3.36
N LEU A 200 -1.75 11.62 3.17
CA LEU A 200 -0.70 11.56 4.19
C LEU A 200 -1.10 12.36 5.43
N LYS A 201 -1.68 13.54 5.25
CA LYS A 201 -2.20 14.37 6.36
C LYS A 201 -3.31 13.65 7.13
N ASP A 202 -4.25 13.06 6.41
CA ASP A 202 -5.36 12.31 7.01
C ASP A 202 -4.85 11.05 7.74
N MET A 203 -3.83 10.37 7.20
CA MET A 203 -3.18 9.21 7.83
C MET A 203 -2.45 9.59 9.12
N VAL A 204 -1.68 10.68 9.13
CA VAL A 204 -1.00 11.17 10.35
C VAL A 204 -2.04 11.53 11.41
N LYS A 205 -3.11 12.24 11.02
CA LYS A 205 -4.22 12.57 11.90
C LYS A 205 -4.93 11.30 12.43
N ALA A 206 -5.10 10.29 11.58
CA ALA A 206 -5.68 9.01 11.98
C ALA A 206 -4.80 8.32 13.03
N CYS A 207 -3.47 8.30 12.83
CA CYS A 207 -2.54 7.77 13.83
C CYS A 207 -2.68 8.49 15.19
N GLN A 208 -2.74 9.83 15.19
CA GLN A 208 -2.89 10.61 16.42
C GLN A 208 -4.21 10.36 17.16
N ASN A 209 -5.27 10.01 16.43
CA ASN A 209 -6.60 9.76 17.00
C ASN A 209 -6.90 8.27 17.22
N TYR A 210 -5.97 7.40 16.87
CA TYR A 210 -6.17 5.96 16.99
C TYR A 210 -6.15 5.54 18.45
N ARG A 211 -7.24 4.91 18.89
CA ARG A 211 -7.36 4.33 20.21
C ARG A 211 -7.22 2.83 20.06
N ARG A 212 -6.14 2.26 20.58
CA ARG A 212 -6.00 0.81 20.70
C ARG A 212 -7.11 0.33 21.66
N THR A 213 -8.09 -0.36 21.12
CA THR A 213 -9.07 -1.14 21.89
C THR A 213 -8.47 -2.46 22.33
#